data_AF-K1SFM8-F1
#
_entry.id   AF-K1SFM8-F1
#
_cell.length_a   1.000
_cell.length_b   1.000
_cell.length_c   1.000
_cell.angle_alpha   90.00
_cell.angle_beta   90.00
_cell.angle_gamma   90.00
#
_symmetry.space_group_name_H-M   'P 1'
#
loop_
_entity.id
_entity.type
_entity.pdbx_description
1 polymer ?
#
loop_
_entity_poly.entity_id
_entity_poly.type
_entity_poly.pdbx_seq_one_letter_code
_entity_poly.pdbx_strand_id
1 'polypeptide(L)'
;YPCVIQPGTQMEHCYQRSVIQERHRHRYELNNQYRELLTDAGLVISGTSPDGRLAETIELADHPFYIGVQFHPEFTSRPNRPHPLFQGFISAAFHENTKQEE
;
A
#
# COMPACT_ATOMS: atom_id res chain seq x y z
N TYR A 1 -0.74 -6.90 12.52
CA TYR A 1 -1.47 -5.76 13.09
C TYR A 1 -2.57 -5.37 12.11
N PRO A 2 -3.73 -4.90 12.62
CA PRO A 2 -4.81 -4.43 11.78
C PRO A 2 -4.42 -3.13 11.06
N CYS A 3 -4.79 -3.01 9.79
CA CYS A 3 -4.64 -1.79 9.00
C CYS A 3 -5.99 -1.45 8.34
N VAL A 4 -6.44 -0.21 8.52
CA VAL A 4 -7.66 0.35 7.93
C VAL A 4 -7.28 1.05 6.64
N ILE A 5 -7.83 0.58 5.54
CA ILE A 5 -7.55 1.06 4.19
C ILE A 5 -8.50 2.22 3.85
N GLN A 6 -7.96 3.28 3.28
CA GLN A 6 -8.72 4.42 2.79
C GLN A 6 -9.45 4.04 1.48
N PRO A 7 -10.75 4.34 1.35
CA PRO A 7 -11.50 4.03 0.13
C PRO A 7 -11.00 4.83 -1.08
N GLY A 8 -11.13 4.26 -2.28
CA GLY A 8 -10.69 4.84 -3.54
C GLY A 8 -9.18 4.74 -3.79
N THR A 9 -8.44 4.03 -2.95
CA THR A 9 -6.98 3.87 -3.07
C THR A 9 -6.60 2.63 -3.87
N GLN A 10 -5.36 2.60 -4.34
CA GLN A 10 -4.80 1.40 -4.99
C GLN A 10 -4.73 0.24 -3.98
N MET A 11 -4.49 0.54 -2.70
CA MET A 11 -4.61 -0.44 -1.61
C MET A 11 -6.00 -1.10 -1.54
N GLU A 12 -7.08 -0.32 -1.61
CA GLU A 12 -8.45 -0.86 -1.62
C GLU A 12 -8.68 -1.71 -2.87
N HIS A 13 -8.25 -1.23 -4.03
CA HIS A 13 -8.38 -1.97 -5.30
C HIS A 13 -7.67 -3.33 -5.24
N CYS A 14 -6.45 -3.39 -4.68
CA CYS A 14 -5.73 -4.64 -4.52
C CYS A 14 -6.38 -5.60 -3.51
N TYR A 15 -6.71 -5.12 -2.31
CA TYR A 15 -7.20 -6.00 -1.24
C TYR A 15 -8.69 -6.30 -1.30
N GLN A 16 -9.49 -5.45 -1.97
CA GLN A 16 -10.95 -5.51 -2.03
C GLN A 16 -11.61 -5.56 -0.64
N ARG A 17 -10.98 -4.88 0.33
CA ARG A 17 -11.35 -4.88 1.75
C ARG A 17 -11.01 -3.53 2.37
N SER A 18 -11.80 -3.12 3.34
CA SER A 18 -11.57 -1.89 4.12
C SER A 18 -10.65 -2.10 5.33
N VAL A 19 -10.49 -3.34 5.80
CA VAL A 19 -9.62 -3.69 6.94
C VAL A 19 -8.85 -4.97 6.63
N ILE A 20 -7.54 -4.95 6.86
CA ILE A 20 -6.63 -6.07 6.64
C ILE A 20 -5.80 -6.36 7.90
N GLN A 21 -5.14 -7.51 7.94
CA GLN A 21 -4.22 -7.89 9.01
C GLN A 21 -2.90 -8.39 8.42
N GLU A 22 -1.80 -7.72 8.76
CA GLU A 22 -0.48 -8.03 8.20
C GLU A 22 0.59 -8.25 9.28
N ARG A 23 1.78 -8.73 8.87
CA ARG A 23 2.89 -9.03 9.80
C ARG A 23 3.93 -7.92 9.77
N HIS A 24 4.37 -7.47 10.94
CA HIS A 24 5.30 -6.35 11.07
C HIS A 24 6.57 -6.79 11.77
N ARG A 25 7.69 -6.17 11.43
CA ARG A 25 8.98 -6.39 12.09
C ARG A 25 9.87 -5.14 12.00
N HIS A 26 9.41 -4.08 12.63
CA HIS A 26 10.01 -2.75 12.60
C HIS A 26 9.85 -2.04 13.96
N ARG A 27 10.47 -0.87 14.09
CA ARG A 27 10.38 -0.01 15.29
C ARG A 27 10.25 1.47 14.96
N TYR A 28 10.78 1.88 13.81
CA TYR A 28 10.62 3.24 13.31
C TYR A 28 9.29 3.36 12.58
N GLU A 29 8.60 4.47 12.84
CA GLU A 29 7.32 4.83 12.25
C GLU A 29 7.43 6.17 11.52
N LEU A 30 6.46 6.46 10.65
CA LEU A 30 6.34 7.79 10.06
C LEU A 30 6.22 8.84 11.17
N ASN A 31 7.08 9.86 11.12
CA ASN A 31 6.96 10.99 12.03
C ASN A 31 5.76 11.85 11.65
N ASN A 32 4.72 11.82 12.48
CA ASN A 32 3.48 12.56 12.26
C ASN A 32 3.67 14.08 12.13
N GLN A 33 4.79 14.66 12.59
CA GLN A 33 5.11 16.07 12.36
C GLN A 33 5.26 16.41 10.86
N TYR A 34 5.62 15.42 10.03
CA TYR A 34 5.76 15.59 8.59
C TYR A 34 4.53 15.10 7.81
N ARG A 35 3.49 14.62 8.50
CA ARG A 35 2.33 14.00 7.86
C ARG A 35 1.65 14.96 6.88
N GLU A 36 1.28 16.14 7.36
CA GLU A 36 0.61 17.17 6.56
C GLU A 36 1.51 17.66 5.42
N LEU A 37 2.79 17.94 5.71
CA LEU A 37 3.77 18.36 4.70
C LEU A 37 3.87 17.37 3.54
N LEU A 38 3.90 16.06 3.84
CA LEU A 38 3.99 15.01 2.83
C LEU A 38 2.68 14.88 2.05
N THR A 39 1.52 14.95 2.73
CA THR A 39 0.22 14.85 2.06
C THR A 39 -0.07 16.04 1.17
N ASP A 40 0.31 17.25 1.58
CA ASP A 40 0.18 18.47 0.79
C ASP A 40 1.08 18.43 -0.46
N ALA A 41 2.20 17.72 -0.39
CA ALA A 41 3.09 17.46 -1.52
C ALA A 41 2.59 16.33 -2.46
N GLY A 42 1.43 15.73 -2.17
CA GLY A 42 0.78 14.73 -3.01
C GLY A 42 0.93 13.27 -2.56
N LEU A 43 1.56 13.01 -1.41
CA LEU A 43 1.59 11.66 -0.83
C LEU A 43 0.21 11.28 -0.27
N VAL A 44 -0.29 10.10 -0.59
CA VAL A 44 -1.54 9.60 0.00
C VAL A 44 -1.21 8.59 1.09
N ILE A 45 -1.78 8.76 2.28
CA ILE A 45 -1.69 7.77 3.36
C ILE A 45 -2.85 6.80 3.21
N SER A 46 -2.65 5.76 2.40
CA SER A 46 -3.69 4.83 1.98
C SER A 46 -4.10 3.82 3.03
N GLY A 47 -3.36 3.71 4.13
CA GLY A 47 -3.63 2.75 5.19
C GLY A 47 -3.07 3.22 6.53
N THR A 48 -3.84 3.02 7.59
CA THR A 48 -3.46 3.43 8.95
C THR A 48 -3.77 2.37 9.99
N SER A 49 -3.14 2.47 11.16
CA SER A 49 -3.59 1.74 12.36
C SER A 49 -5.05 2.11 12.69
N PRO A 50 -5.81 1.29 13.43
CA PRO A 50 -7.22 1.57 13.71
C PRO A 50 -7.48 2.88 14.47
N ASP A 51 -6.50 3.39 15.20
CA ASP A 51 -6.54 4.69 15.88
C ASP A 51 -6.11 5.87 14.98
N GLY A 52 -5.76 5.59 13.71
CA GLY A 52 -5.31 6.54 12.70
C GLY A 52 -3.90 7.10 12.90
N ARG A 53 -3.21 6.71 13.99
CA ARG A 53 -1.97 7.36 14.42
C ARG A 53 -0.74 6.92 13.63
N LEU A 54 -0.68 5.66 13.23
CA LEU A 54 0.42 5.11 12.45
C LEU A 54 0.02 5.06 10.98
N ALA A 55 0.89 5.58 10.12
CA ALA A 55 0.78 5.36 8.69
C ALA A 55 1.35 3.97 8.37
N GLU A 56 0.48 3.07 7.92
CA GLU A 56 0.83 1.69 7.62
C GLU A 56 1.16 1.52 6.15
N THR A 57 0.48 2.28 5.28
CA THR A 57 0.72 2.30 3.84
C THR A 57 0.62 3.70 3.27
N ILE A 58 1.40 3.92 2.22
CA ILE A 58 1.43 5.15 1.43
C ILE A 58 1.32 4.80 -0.06
N GLU A 59 0.79 5.73 -0.85
CA GLU A 59 0.78 5.64 -2.30
C GLU A 59 0.89 7.02 -2.98
N LEU A 60 1.19 7.01 -4.28
CA LEU A 60 1.12 8.19 -5.14
C LEU A 60 0.01 8.00 -6.14
N ALA A 61 -1.01 8.86 -6.10
CA ALA A 61 -2.20 8.74 -6.93
C ALA A 61 -1.92 8.97 -8.43
N ASP A 62 -0.89 9.75 -8.77
CA ASP A 62 -0.50 10.08 -10.15
C ASP A 62 0.59 9.14 -10.70
N HIS A 63 0.61 7.89 -10.23
CA HIS A 63 1.55 6.88 -10.71
C HIS A 63 0.82 5.56 -11.01
N PRO A 64 1.16 4.83 -12.10
CA PRO A 64 0.44 3.61 -12.50
C PRO A 64 0.34 2.56 -11.39
N PHE A 65 1.41 2.43 -10.60
CA PHE A 65 1.41 1.64 -9.37
C PHE A 65 2.54 2.10 -8.45
N TYR A 66 2.23 2.77 -7.35
CA TYR A 66 3.22 3.19 -6.35
C TYR A 66 2.65 2.95 -4.97
N ILE A 67 3.12 1.90 -4.29
CA ILE A 67 2.68 1.57 -2.93
C ILE A 67 3.90 1.31 -2.07
N GLY A 68 3.97 1.97 -0.91
CA GLY A 68 4.87 1.64 0.18
C GLY A 68 4.09 1.08 1.36
N VAL A 69 4.62 0.04 2.00
CA VAL A 69 4.01 -0.59 3.17
C VAL A 69 5.03 -0.76 4.29
N GLN A 70 4.61 -0.59 5.54
CA GLN A 70 5.44 -0.84 6.73
C GLN A 70 5.49 -2.33 7.13
N PHE A 71 4.46 -3.08 6.75
CA PHE A 71 4.36 -4.51 7.01
C PHE A 71 5.08 -5.36 5.95
N HIS A 72 5.10 -6.66 6.18
CA HIS A 72 5.75 -7.67 5.34
C HIS A 72 4.73 -8.56 4.61
N PRO A 73 4.21 -8.13 3.45
CA PRO A 73 3.23 -8.91 2.67
C PRO A 73 3.81 -10.24 2.15
N GLU A 74 5.14 -10.35 2.05
CA GLU A 74 5.84 -11.58 1.67
C GLU A 74 5.62 -12.72 2.65
N PHE A 75 5.39 -12.43 3.94
CA PHE A 75 5.18 -13.48 4.94
C PHE A 75 3.81 -14.15 4.82
N THR A 76 2.84 -13.49 4.17
CA THR A 76 1.46 -13.96 4.03
C THR A 76 1.15 -14.50 2.62
N SER A 77 2.03 -14.23 1.64
CA SER A 77 1.97 -14.79 0.28
C SER A 77 2.23 -16.30 0.23
N ARG A 78 1.54 -17.03 -0.66
CA ARG A 78 1.73 -18.47 -0.92
C ARG A 78 1.66 -18.75 -2.43
N PRO A 79 2.31 -19.80 -2.96
CA PRO A 79 2.26 -20.10 -4.40
C PRO A 79 0.85 -20.27 -4.98
N ASN A 80 -0.05 -20.91 -4.22
CA ASN A 80 -1.45 -21.13 -4.61
C ASN A 80 -2.40 -20.03 -4.13
N ARG A 81 -1.90 -19.03 -3.41
CA ARG A 81 -2.64 -17.88 -2.91
C ARG A 81 -1.68 -16.69 -2.82
N PRO A 82 -1.26 -16.16 -3.98
CA PRO A 82 -0.34 -15.03 -4.02
C PRO A 82 -0.96 -13.83 -3.31
N HIS A 83 -0.11 -13.04 -2.67
CA HIS A 83 -0.59 -11.87 -1.95
C HIS A 83 -1.11 -10.79 -2.93
N PRO A 84 -2.22 -10.10 -2.59
CA PRO A 84 -2.84 -9.15 -3.52
C PRO A 84 -1.92 -8.03 -4.00
N LEU A 85 -1.05 -7.49 -3.12
CA LEU A 85 -0.08 -6.46 -3.52
C LEU A 85 0.94 -6.95 -4.55
N PHE A 86 1.41 -8.21 -4.45
CA PHE A 86 2.33 -8.74 -5.47
C PHE A 86 1.60 -8.99 -6.79
N GLN A 87 0.35 -9.46 -6.76
CA GLN A 87 -0.46 -9.59 -7.97
C GLN A 87 -0.68 -8.22 -8.64
N GLY A 88 -1.03 -7.20 -7.85
CA GLY A 88 -1.20 -5.83 -8.35
C GLY A 88 0.09 -5.27 -8.95
N PHE A 89 1.21 -5.42 -8.24
CA PHE A 89 2.51 -4.94 -8.70
C PHE A 89 2.94 -5.58 -10.02
N ILE A 90 2.86 -6.92 -10.13
CA ILE A 90 3.23 -7.65 -11.35
C ILE A 90 2.30 -7.29 -12.51
N SER A 91 0.99 -7.17 -12.26
CA SER A 91 0.03 -6.78 -13.30
C SER A 91 0.32 -5.39 -13.83
N ALA A 92 0.61 -4.43 -12.94
CA ALA A 92 0.97 -3.07 -13.34
C ALA A 92 2.28 -3.05 -14.14
N ALA A 93 3.30 -3.80 -13.72
CA ALA A 93 4.56 -3.91 -14.45
C ALA A 93 4.37 -4.52 -15.85
N PHE A 94 3.51 -5.55 -15.97
CA PHE A 94 3.17 -6.14 -17.26
C PHE A 94 2.48 -5.14 -18.18
N HIS A 95 1.47 -4.42 -17.69
CA HIS A 95 0.77 -3.41 -18.49
C HIS A 95 1.67 -2.25 -18.93
N GLU A 96 2.59 -1.81 -18.07
CA GLU A 96 3.53 -0.76 -18.43
C GLU A 96 4.50 -1.21 -19.52
N ASN A 97 4.96 -2.47 -19.44
CA ASN A 97 5.83 -3.04 -20.47
C ASN A 97 5.14 -3.12 -21.83
N THR A 98 3.89 -3.59 -21.89
CA THR A 98 3.14 -3.69 -23.15
C THR A 98 2.88 -2.34 -23.82
N LYS A 99 2.69 -1.27 -23.04
CA LYS A 99 2.52 0.09 -23.58
C LYS A 99 3.78 0.64 -24.25
N GLN A 100 4.96 0.13 -23.89
CA GLN A 100 6.22 0.56 -24.50
C GLN A 100 6.50 -0.14 -25.83
N GLU A 101 5.80 -1.24 -26.12
CA GLU A 101 5.94 -2.01 -27.36
C GLU A 101 4.98 -1.55 -28.47
N GLU A 102 3.96 -0.75 -28.12
CA GLU A 102 3.01 -0.09 -29.03
C GLU A 102 3.49 1.29 -29.50
#